data_AF-A0A8T5MDF2-F1
#
_entry.id   AF-A0A8T5MDF2-F1
#
_cell.length_a   1.000
_cell.length_b   1.000
_cell.length_c   1.000
_cell.angle_alpha   90.00
_cell.angle_beta   90.00
_cell.angle_gamma   90.00
#
_symmetry.space_group_name_H-M   'P 1'
#
loop_
_entity.id
_entity.type
_entity.pdbx_description
1 polymer ?
#
loop_
_entity_poly.entity_id
_entity_poly.type
_entity_poly.pdbx_seq_one_letter_code
_entity_poly.pdbx_strand_id
1 'polypeptide(L)' 'MTKERVAIFIDGSNLYYSLKDLGMRKVDFKKMLGFLTEDKLLISTFYYNASLNRGVDEEKYWEQQKFFDVLRKIPDF' A
#
# COMPACT_ATOMS: atom_id res chain seq x y z
N MET A 1 1.23 -19.48 23.75
CA MET A 1 1.77 -19.92 22.45
C MET A 1 2.42 -18.73 21.77
N THR A 2 3.57 -18.90 21.13
CA THR A 2 4.21 -17.85 20.32
C THR A 2 3.47 -17.74 18.99
N LYS A 3 2.91 -16.57 18.68
CA LYS A 3 2.31 -16.31 17.36
C LYS A 3 3.41 -16.29 16.30
N GLU A 4 3.11 -16.83 15.12
CA GLU A 4 3.99 -16.70 13.95
C GLU A 4 4.21 -15.21 13.65
N ARG A 5 5.44 -14.83 13.31
CA ARG A 5 5.83 -13.44 13.06
C ARG A 5 5.87 -13.20 11.56
N VAL A 6 5.20 -12.17 11.07
CA VAL A 6 5.14 -11.85 9.64
C VAL A 6 5.60 -10.42 9.38
N ALA A 7 6.33 -10.23 8.28
CA ALA A 7 6.62 -8.94 7.69
C ALA A 7 6.10 -8.94 6.26
N ILE A 8 5.47 -7.84 5.84
CA ILE A 8 4.81 -7.73 4.53
C ILE A 8 5.56 -6.70 3.69
N PHE A 9 5.88 -7.05 2.44
CA PHE A 9 6.59 -6.21 1.50
C PHE A 9 5.69 -6.04 0.27
N ILE A 10 5.29 -4.81 -0.02
CA ILE A 10 4.32 -4.47 -1.07
C ILE A 10 5.03 -3.64 -2.13
N ASP A 11 5.01 -4.13 -3.38
CA ASP A 11 5.31 -3.29 -4.55
C ASP A 11 4.07 -2.45 -4.87
N GLY A 12 4.14 -1.16 -4.55
CA GLY A 12 3.04 -0.23 -4.72
C GLY A 12 2.70 0.08 -6.17
N SER A 13 3.69 0.09 -7.06
CA SER A 13 3.46 0.29 -8.50
C SER A 13 2.74 -0.91 -9.09
N ASN A 14 3.23 -2.13 -8.80
CA ASN A 14 2.58 -3.36 -9.25
C ASN A 14 1.15 -3.46 -8.71
N LEU A 15 0.94 -3.24 -7.42
CA LEU A 15 -0.39 -3.28 -6.81
C LEU A 15 -1.33 -2.27 -7.47
N TYR A 16 -0.89 -1.04 -7.71
CA TYR A 16 -1.71 -0.01 -8.37
C TYR A 16 -2.17 -0.45 -9.76
N TYR A 17 -1.27 -0.95 -10.61
CA TYR A 17 -1.62 -1.39 -11.95
C TYR A 17 -2.53 -2.62 -11.94
N SER A 18 -2.27 -3.61 -11.08
CA SER A 18 -3.15 -4.77 -10.93
C SER A 18 -4.57 -4.39 -10.50
N LEU A 19 -4.71 -3.46 -9.56
CA LEU A 19 -6.03 -2.96 -9.15
C LEU A 19 -6.75 -2.22 -10.27
N LYS A 20 -6.01 -1.40 -11.02
CA LYS A 20 -6.53 -0.68 -12.19
C LYS A 20 -7.06 -1.65 -13.24
N ASP A 21 -6.32 -2.72 -13.55
CA ASP A 21 -6.71 -3.73 -14.53
C ASP A 21 -7.95 -4.53 -14.08
N LEU A 22 -8.11 -4.73 -12.76
CA LEU A 22 -9.32 -5.30 -12.17
C LEU A 22 -10.50 -4.32 -12.08
N GLY A 23 -10.34 -3.07 -12.53
CA GLY A 23 -11.35 -2.02 -12.40
C GLY A 23 -11.57 -1.56 -10.95
N MET A 24 -10.69 -1.96 -10.03
CA MET A 24 -10.75 -1.61 -8.62
C MET A 24 -10.11 -0.24 -8.38
N ARG A 25 -10.95 0.73 -8.00
CA ARG A 25 -10.50 2.11 -7.73
C ARG A 25 -10.16 2.36 -6.26
N LYS A 26 -10.56 1.47 -5.36
CA LYS A 26 -10.40 1.63 -3.91
C LYS A 26 -9.93 0.31 -3.30
N VAL A 27 -8.95 0.41 -2.42
CA VAL A 27 -8.49 -0.69 -1.58
C VAL A 27 -8.50 -0.24 -0.14
N ASP A 28 -9.06 -1.09 0.72
CA ASP A 28 -8.94 -0.95 2.15
C ASP A 28 -7.67 -1.70 2.60
N PHE A 29 -6.58 -0.95 2.73
CA PHE A 29 -5.28 -1.49 3.12
C PHE A 29 -5.30 -2.09 4.52
N LYS A 30 -6.12 -1.56 5.44
CA LYS A 30 -6.27 -2.11 6.79
C LYS A 30 -6.94 -3.46 6.75
N LYS A 31 -8.01 -3.60 5.96
CA LYS A 31 -8.69 -4.89 5.76
C LYS A 31 -7.78 -5.89 5.05
N MET A 32 -6.98 -5.44 4.08
CA MET A 32 -5.98 -6.27 3.41
C MET A 32 -4.93 -6.80 4.39
N LEU A 33 -4.34 -5.95 5.22
CA LEU A 33 -3.38 -6.39 6.24
C LEU A 33 -4.03 -7.34 7.25
N GLY A 34 -5.25 -7.07 7.70
CA GLY A 34 -5.97 -7.97 8.61
C GLY A 34 -6.19 -9.35 7.99
N PHE A 35 -6.50 -9.41 6.69
CA PHE A 35 -6.65 -10.67 5.96
C PHE A 35 -5.31 -11.40 5.75
N LEU A 36 -4.20 -10.68 5.53
CA LEU A 36 -2.88 -11.32 5.37
C LEU A 36 -2.28 -11.79 6.69
N THR A 37 -2.68 -11.17 7.80
CA THR A 37 -2.06 -11.39 9.11
C THR A 37 -2.88 -12.28 10.04
N GLU A 38 -4.21 -12.40 9.88
CA GLU A 38 -5.11 -13.31 10.63
C GLU A 38 -4.66 -13.64 12.08
N ASP A 39 -4.07 -14.81 12.30
CA ASP A 39 -3.60 -15.34 13.58
C ASP A 39 -2.13 -15.01 13.92
N LYS A 40 -1.41 -14.43 12.96
CA LYS A 40 0.00 -14.04 13.02
C LYS A 40 0.19 -12.68 13.68
N LEU A 41 1.40 -12.41 14.15
CA LEU A 41 1.85 -11.13 14.66
C LEU A 41 2.54 -10.36 13.53
N LEU A 42 1.89 -9.31 13.03
CA LEU A 42 2.51 -8.36 12.11
C LEU A 42 3.63 -7.60 12.82
N ILE A 43 4.85 -7.70 12.27
CA ILE A 43 6.03 -6.99 12.78
C ILE A 43 6.22 -5.67 12.05
N SER A 44 6.00 -5.67 10.73
CA SER A 44 6.16 -4.47 9.90
C SER A 44 5.52 -4.68 8.52
N THR A 45 5.10 -3.57 7.91
CA THR A 45 4.74 -3.48 6.50
C THR A 45 5.67 -2.50 5.81
N PHE A 46 6.17 -2.87 4.65
CA PHE A 46 6.98 -2.02 3.80
C PHE A 46 6.27 -1.81 2.47
N TYR A 47 5.91 -0.56 2.17
CA TYR A 47 5.28 -0.19 0.90
C TYR A 47 6.29 0.53 0.00
N TYR A 48 6.76 -0.15 -1.04
CA TYR A 48 7.76 0.37 -1.97
C TYR A 48 7.08 1.08 -3.12
N ASN A 49 7.40 2.36 -3.32
CA ASN A 49 6.95 3.08 -4.50
C ASN A 49 7.94 4.19 -4.87
N ALA A 50 8.00 4.52 -6.16
CA ALA A 50 8.77 5.64 -6.67
C ALA A 50 7.84 6.85 -6.84
N SER A 51 8.34 8.04 -6.51
CA SER A 51 7.62 9.26 -6.84
C SER A 51 7.59 9.45 -8.35
N LEU A 52 6.42 9.81 -8.89
CA LEU A 52 6.29 10.16 -10.29
C LEU A 52 7.09 11.43 -10.61
N ASN A 53 7.42 11.61 -11.88
CA ASN A 53 8.09 12.81 -12.34
C ASN A 53 7.08 13.93 -12.56
N ARG A 54 7.15 14.98 -11.73
CA ARG A 54 6.28 16.18 -11.85
C ARG A 54 6.37 16.86 -13.22
N GLY A 55 7.53 16.85 -13.88
CA GLY A 55 7.72 17.47 -15.19
C GLY A 55 7.07 16.70 -16.35
N VAL A 56 6.67 15.43 -16.14
CA VAL A 56 5.98 14.62 -17.14
C VAL A 56 4.47 14.80 -17.02
N ASP A 57 3.94 14.73 -15.79
CA ASP A 57 2.51 14.85 -15.51
C ASP A 57 2.32 15.39 -14.10
N GLU A 58 2.09 16.71 -14.00
CA GLU A 58 1.97 17.40 -12.71
C GLU A 58 0.70 17.00 -11.96
N GLU A 59 -0.40 16.77 -12.66
CA GLU A 59 -1.67 16.38 -12.05
C GLU A 59 -1.52 15.00 -11.38
N LYS A 60 -1.05 14.00 -12.11
CA LYS A 60 -0.82 12.65 -11.55
C LYS A 60 0.21 12.64 -10.43
N TYR A 61 1.25 13.49 -10.52
CA TYR A 61 2.21 13.66 -9.44
C TYR A 61 1.50 14.06 -8.14
N TRP A 62 0.67 15.11 -8.18
CA TRP A 62 -0.04 15.59 -6.99
C TRP A 62 -1.09 14.61 -6.48
N GLU A 63 -1.77 13.88 -7.36
CA GLU A 63 -2.65 12.78 -6.97
C GLU A 63 -1.89 11.68 -6.21
N GLN A 64 -0.70 11.31 -6.69
CA GLN A 64 0.15 10.32 -6.03
C GLN A 64 0.63 10.82 -4.67
N GLN A 65 1.06 12.08 -4.55
CA GLN A 65 1.50 12.63 -3.27
C GLN A 65 0.36 12.65 -2.24
N LYS A 66 -0.86 13.04 -2.65
CA LYS A 66 -2.05 12.96 -1.79
C LYS A 66 -2.32 11.52 -1.36
N PHE A 67 -2.15 10.54 -2.26
CA PHE A 67 -2.29 9.13 -1.92
C PHE A 67 -1.24 8.69 -0.88
N PHE A 68 0.03 9.06 -1.04
CA PHE A 68 1.06 8.76 -0.05
C PHE A 68 0.77 9.38 1.31
N ASP A 69 0.22 10.60 1.36
CA ASP A 69 -0.19 11.23 2.62
C ASP A 69 -1.35 10.53 3.31
N VAL A 70 -2.27 9.93 2.53
CA VAL A 70 -3.32 9.08 3.08
C VAL A 70 -2.73 7.76 3.57
N LEU A 71 -1.85 7.13 2.79
CA LEU A 71 -1.24 5.84 3.11
C LEU A 71 -0.47 5.89 4.44
N ARG A 72 0.36 6.92 4.66
CA ARG A 72 1.13 7.14 5.90
C ARG A 72 0.27 7.35 7.16
N LYS A 73 -1.02 7.63 6.99
CA LYS A 73 -1.97 7.78 8.11
C LYS A 73 -2.64 6.46 8.48
N ILE A 74 -2.49 5.42 7.66
CA ILE A 74 -3.00 4.09 7.95
C ILE A 74 -2.03 3.45 8.93
N PRO A 75 -2.50 2.95 10.10
CA PRO A 75 -1.64 2.20 11.00
C PRO A 75 -0.97 1.04 10.28
N ASP A 76 0.29 0.76 10.63
CA ASP A 76 1.11 -0.29 10.03
C ASP A 76 1.48 -0.05 8.56
N PHE A 77 1.51 1.21 8.10
CA PHE A 77 2.01 1.68 6.79
C PHE A 77 2.89 2.93 6.88
#